data_AF-A0A661B2B5-F1
#
_entry.id   AF-A0A661B2B5-F1
#
_cell.length_a   1.000
_cell.length_b   1.000
_cell.length_c   1.000
_cell.angle_alpha   90.00
_cell.angle_beta   90.00
_cell.angle_gamma   90.00
#
_symmetry.space_group_name_H-M   'P 1'
#
loop_
_entity.id
_entity.type
_entity.pdbx_description
1 polymer ?
#
loop_
_entity_poly.entity_id
_entity_poly.type
_entity_poly.pdbx_seq_one_letter_code
_entity_poly.pdbx_strand_id
1 'polypeptide(L)'
;DIFVVNKSDRPGADLFASELQSILELKGDRDRESEKPVWKVPIIPAIATRDEGIGDIVERIIRHREFITKNGHFESHRKLQIKHKIKQIIMRHIREIAEKQFLGEMDIDALTESVFGGEIDPYSAVREYFEKGLGNRD
;
A
#
# COMPACT_ATOMS: atom_id res chain seq x y z
N ASP A 1 -6.07 10.70 8.33
CA ASP A 1 -5.89 10.84 6.87
C ASP A 1 -6.55 12.11 6.34
N ILE A 2 -6.24 12.47 5.10
CA ILE A 2 -6.92 13.49 4.29
C ILE A 2 -7.16 12.92 2.89
N PHE A 3 -8.27 13.27 2.25
CA PHE A 3 -8.53 12.93 0.84
C PHE A 3 -8.54 14.19 -0.01
N VAL A 4 -7.98 14.08 -1.21
CA VAL A 4 -7.92 15.18 -2.18
C VAL A 4 -8.57 14.72 -3.48
N VAL A 5 -9.57 15.46 -3.94
CA VAL A 5 -10.23 15.25 -5.24
C VAL A 5 -9.60 16.21 -6.24
N ASN A 6 -8.57 15.74 -6.95
CA ASN A 6 -7.85 16.54 -7.93
C ASN A 6 -8.63 16.64 -9.26
N LYS A 7 -8.40 17.71 -10.04
CA LYS A 7 -9.13 18.07 -11.26
C LYS A 7 -10.61 18.35 -10.96
N SER A 8 -10.86 19.07 -9.87
CA SER A 8 -12.23 19.40 -9.44
C SER A 8 -12.97 20.32 -10.41
N ASP A 9 -12.29 20.88 -11.42
CA ASP A 9 -12.89 21.56 -12.57
C ASP A 9 -13.66 20.64 -13.53
N ARG A 10 -13.48 19.32 -13.42
CA ARG A 10 -14.08 18.37 -14.36
C ARG A 10 -15.52 18.02 -13.98
N PRO A 11 -16.40 17.80 -14.98
CA PRO A 11 -17.74 17.26 -14.73
C PRO A 11 -17.67 15.96 -13.93
N GLY A 12 -18.51 15.85 -12.89
CA GLY A 12 -18.57 14.67 -12.02
C GLY A 12 -17.64 14.70 -10.80
N ALA A 13 -16.78 15.72 -10.66
CA ALA A 13 -15.94 15.85 -9.47
C ALA A 13 -16.74 16.00 -8.16
N ASP A 14 -17.82 16.78 -8.19
CA ASP A 14 -18.71 16.98 -7.03
C ASP A 14 -19.45 15.70 -6.65
N LEU A 15 -19.90 14.93 -7.66
CA LEU A 15 -20.55 13.64 -7.45
C LEU A 15 -19.59 12.67 -6.76
N PHE A 16 -18.36 12.55 -7.28
CA PHE A 16 -17.32 11.71 -6.68
C PHE A 16 -16.99 12.13 -5.24
N ALA A 17 -16.91 13.44 -4.97
CA ALA A 17 -16.68 13.96 -3.63
C ALA A 17 -17.82 13.57 -2.66
N SER A 18 -19.08 13.64 -3.11
CA SER A 18 -20.24 13.20 -2.34
C SER A 18 -20.24 11.70 -2.07
N GLU A 19 -19.92 10.87 -3.07
CA GLU A 19 -19.81 9.42 -2.90
C GLU A 19 -18.71 9.06 -1.88
N LEU A 20 -17.56 9.72 -1.98
CA LEU A 20 -16.46 9.55 -1.04
C LEU A 20 -16.87 9.98 0.38
N GLN A 21 -17.66 11.05 0.52
CA GLN A 21 -18.20 11.49 1.80
C GLN A 21 -19.09 10.40 2.43
N SER A 22 -20.00 9.80 1.66
CA SER A 22 -20.86 8.72 2.15
C SER A 22 -20.07 7.50 2.60
N ILE A 23 -19.03 7.09 1.86
CA ILE A 23 -18.16 5.96 2.23
C ILE A 23 -17.43 6.26 3.56
N LEU A 24 -16.95 7.49 3.74
CA LEU A 24 -16.25 7.89 4.96
C LEU A 24 -17.19 7.97 6.17
N GLU A 25 -18.44 8.37 5.99
CA GLU A 25 -19.45 8.39 7.05
C GLU A 25 -19.76 6.97 7.54
N LEU A 26 -19.99 6.03 6.62
CA LEU A 26 -20.18 4.61 6.94
C LEU A 26 -18.98 4.02 7.71
N LYS A 27 -17.76 4.45 7.38
CA LYS A 27 -16.55 4.01 8.08
C LYS A 27 -16.42 4.66 9.46
N GLY A 28 -16.76 5.95 9.58
CA GLY A 28 -16.61 6.76 10.78
C GLY A 28 -17.59 6.42 11.91
N ASP A 29 -18.74 5.83 11.61
CA ASP A 29 -19.69 5.37 12.63
C ASP A 29 -19.12 4.26 13.53
N ARG A 30 -18.14 3.48 13.04
CA ARG A 30 -17.48 2.41 13.82
C ARG A 30 -16.52 2.92 14.89
N ASP A 31 -16.01 4.15 14.75
CA ASP A 31 -15.02 4.73 15.68
C ASP A 31 -15.69 5.59 16.77
N ARG A 32 -17.01 5.84 16.68
CA ARG A 32 -17.79 6.67 17.61
C ARG A 32 -18.14 6.00 18.94
N GLU A 33 -17.92 4.69 19.07
CA GLU A 33 -18.14 3.95 20.34
C GLU A 33 -17.08 4.25 21.41
N SER A 34 -16.01 4.98 21.08
CA SER A 34 -14.97 5.37 22.02
C SER A 34 -15.11 6.84 22.45
N GLU A 35 -14.91 7.13 23.74
CA GLU A 35 -14.91 8.52 24.30
C GLU A 35 -13.75 9.40 23.78
N LYS A 36 -12.96 8.89 22.82
CA LYS A 36 -11.81 9.60 22.28
C LYS A 36 -12.23 10.54 21.16
N PRO A 37 -11.58 11.71 21.02
CA PRO A 37 -11.81 12.58 19.87
C PRO A 37 -11.49 11.80 18.58
N VAL A 38 -12.40 11.86 17.60
CA VAL A 38 -12.28 11.21 16.29
C VAL A 38 -11.89 12.24 15.23
N TRP A 39 -10.91 11.93 14.39
CA TRP A 39 -10.54 12.79 13.27
C TRP A 39 -11.56 12.63 12.15
N LYS A 40 -12.36 13.67 11.91
CA LYS A 40 -13.23 13.72 10.73
C LYS A 40 -12.35 13.92 9.49
N VAL A 41 -12.16 12.85 8.72
CA VAL A 41 -11.34 12.85 7.52
C VAL A 41 -11.94 13.85 6.50
N PRO A 42 -11.20 14.91 6.14
CA PRO A 42 -11.67 15.91 5.19
C PRO A 42 -11.46 15.47 3.75
N ILE A 43 -12.35 15.92 2.87
CA ILE A 43 -12.26 15.79 1.43
C ILE A 43 -12.02 17.19 0.87
N ILE A 44 -10.92 17.39 0.15
CA ILE A 44 -10.48 18.70 -0.33
C ILE A 44 -10.47 18.69 -1.86
N PRO A 45 -11.24 19.56 -2.54
CA PRO A 45 -11.13 19.73 -3.98
C PRO A 45 -9.82 20.45 -4.34
N ALA A 46 -9.19 20.07 -5.45
CA ALA A 46 -7.99 20.72 -5.93
C ALA A 46 -7.87 20.69 -7.45
N ILE A 47 -7.19 21.69 -8.02
CA ILE A 47 -6.80 21.72 -9.43
C ILE A 47 -5.29 21.94 -9.47
N ALA A 48 -4.54 20.84 -9.44
CA ALA A 48 -3.07 20.89 -9.35
C ALA A 48 -2.41 21.69 -10.48
N THR A 49 -3.00 21.69 -11.69
CA THR A 49 -2.47 22.44 -12.83
C THR A 49 -2.65 23.96 -12.72
N ARG A 50 -3.49 24.43 -11.79
CA ARG A 50 -3.75 25.85 -11.52
C ARG A 50 -3.32 26.28 -10.12
N ASP A 51 -2.67 25.39 -9.37
CA ASP A 51 -2.29 25.61 -7.98
C ASP A 51 -3.47 25.92 -7.03
N GLU A 52 -4.68 25.49 -7.40
CA GLU A 52 -5.90 25.72 -6.61
C GLU A 52 -6.10 24.59 -5.59
N GLY A 53 -6.44 24.96 -4.35
CA GLY A 53 -6.69 24.03 -3.23
C GLY A 53 -5.42 23.59 -2.48
N ILE A 54 -4.22 23.98 -2.92
CA ILE A 54 -2.96 23.59 -2.28
C ILE A 54 -2.83 24.18 -0.86
N GLY A 55 -3.24 25.43 -0.67
CA GLY A 55 -3.25 26.08 0.66
C GLY A 55 -4.08 25.30 1.68
N ASP A 56 -5.30 24.92 1.29
CA ASP A 56 -6.23 24.16 2.13
C ASP A 56 -5.66 22.77 2.46
N ILE A 57 -5.01 22.11 1.50
CA ILE A 57 -4.33 20.83 1.71
C ILE A 57 -3.24 20.98 2.78
N VAL A 58 -2.36 21.97 2.64
CA VAL A 58 -1.26 22.20 3.60
C VAL A 58 -1.80 22.48 4.99
N GLU A 59 -2.81 23.35 5.12
CA GLU A 59 -3.45 23.64 6.40
C GLU A 59 -4.01 22.36 7.04
N ARG A 60 -4.70 21.54 6.24
CA ARG A 60 -5.33 20.32 6.75
C ARG A 60 -4.32 19.25 7.16
N ILE A 61 -3.18 19.16 6.47
CA ILE A 61 -2.04 18.32 6.88
C ILE A 61 -1.53 18.77 8.26
N ILE A 62 -1.36 20.08 8.47
CA ILE A 62 -0.88 20.62 9.74
C ILE A 62 -1.86 20.28 10.87
N ARG A 63 -3.16 20.57 10.68
CA ARG A 63 -4.21 20.24 11.67
C ARG A 63 -4.28 18.74 11.97
N HIS A 64 -4.13 17.88 10.95
CA HIS A 64 -4.12 16.43 11.14
C HIS A 64 -2.91 16.00 11.96
N ARG A 65 -1.72 16.55 11.69
CA ARG A 65 -0.50 16.30 12.46
C ARG A 65 -0.69 16.68 13.93
N GLU A 66 -1.25 17.86 14.20
CA GLU A 66 -1.53 18.28 15.57
C GLU A 66 -2.50 17.33 16.29
N PHE A 67 -3.56 16.90 15.60
CA PHE A 67 -4.53 15.96 16.14
C PHE A 67 -3.89 14.62 16.52
N ILE A 68 -3.11 14.00 15.63
CA ILE A 68 -2.50 12.70 15.90
C ILE A 68 -1.39 12.78 16.96
N THR A 69 -0.69 13.91 17.06
CA THR A 69 0.31 14.16 18.11
C THR A 69 -0.35 14.36 19.47
N LYS A 70 -1.41 15.16 19.56
CA LYS A 70 -2.12 15.43 20.83
C LYS A 70 -2.85 14.20 21.37
N ASN A 71 -3.37 13.33 20.50
CA ASN A 71 -4.17 12.18 20.90
C ASN A 71 -3.36 10.88 21.09
N GLY A 72 -2.03 10.93 21.13
CA GLY A 72 -1.17 9.77 21.47
C GLY A 72 -1.12 8.65 20.42
N HIS A 73 -1.80 8.81 19.28
CA HIS A 73 -1.79 7.81 18.19
C HIS A 73 -0.51 7.86 17.34
N PHE A 74 0.26 8.95 17.41
CA PHE A 74 1.40 9.18 16.51
C PHE A 74 2.52 8.16 16.65
N GLU A 75 3.00 7.89 17.87
CA GLU A 75 4.20 7.06 18.03
C GLU A 75 3.97 5.57 17.75
N SER A 76 2.84 5.03 18.20
CA SER A 76 2.50 3.61 17.98
C SER A 76 2.23 3.31 16.51
N HIS A 77 1.45 4.17 15.83
CA HIS A 77 1.19 4.03 14.40
C HIS A 77 2.45 4.25 13.57
N ARG A 78 3.28 5.22 13.95
CA ARG A 78 4.55 5.48 13.26
C ARG A 78 5.52 4.32 13.43
N LYS A 79 5.63 3.72 14.62
CA LYS A 79 6.43 2.50 14.84
C LYS A 79 5.93 1.34 13.98
N LEU A 80 4.61 1.15 13.88
CA LEU A 80 4.02 0.09 13.05
C LEU A 80 4.28 0.33 11.55
N GLN A 81 4.12 1.56 11.07
CA GLN A 81 4.43 1.94 9.69
C GLN A 81 5.91 1.73 9.36
N ILE A 82 6.81 2.13 10.27
CA ILE A 82 8.25 1.91 10.11
C ILE A 82 8.55 0.41 10.05
N LYS A 83 7.96 -0.39 10.96
CA LYS A 83 8.10 -1.86 10.96
C LYS A 83 7.66 -2.48 9.62
N HIS A 84 6.51 -2.06 9.09
CA HIS A 84 6.01 -2.52 7.80
C HIS A 84 6.96 -2.13 6.65
N LYS A 85 7.46 -0.90 6.67
CA LYS A 85 8.39 -0.40 5.65
C LYS A 85 9.73 -1.15 5.68
N ILE A 86 10.26 -1.43 6.86
CA ILE A 86 11.45 -2.28 7.03
C ILE A 86 11.20 -3.66 6.43
N LYS A 87 10.08 -4.32 6.76
CA LYS A 87 9.73 -5.64 6.21
C LYS A 87 9.64 -5.61 4.68
N GLN A 88 9.03 -4.58 4.10
CA GLN A 88 8.94 -4.44 2.65
C GLN A 88 10.32 -4.28 2.00
N ILE A 89 11.21 -3.48 2.59
CA ILE A 89 12.58 -3.30 2.07
C ILE A 89 13.35 -4.61 2.12
N ILE A 90 13.28 -5.35 3.23
CA ILE A 90 13.91 -6.67 3.37
C ILE A 90 13.39 -7.64 2.30
N MET A 91 12.07 -7.76 2.15
CA MET A 91 11.46 -8.66 1.16
C MET A 91 11.85 -8.30 -0.27
N ARG A 92 11.96 -7.00 -0.58
CA ARG A 92 12.42 -6.55 -1.90
C ARG A 92 13.88 -6.97 -2.14
N HIS A 93 14.77 -6.77 -1.18
CA HIS A 93 16.17 -7.20 -1.33
C HIS A 93 16.31 -8.72 -1.43
N ILE A 94 15.54 -9.49 -0.65
CA ILE A 94 15.53 -10.96 -0.79
C ILE A 94 15.10 -11.35 -2.20
N ARG A 95 14.06 -10.70 -2.76
CA ARG A 95 13.62 -10.94 -4.14
C ARG A 95 14.71 -10.61 -5.14
N GLU A 96 15.36 -9.45 -5.03
CA GLU A 96 16.43 -9.03 -5.94
C GLU A 96 17.62 -10.00 -5.91
N ILE A 97 18.00 -10.47 -4.71
CA ILE A 97 19.04 -11.51 -4.57
C ILE A 97 18.58 -12.79 -5.24
N ALA A 98 17.32 -13.19 -5.02
CA ALA A 98 16.81 -14.43 -5.59
C ALA A 98 16.71 -14.39 -7.12
N GLU A 99 16.29 -13.27 -7.68
CA GLU A 99 16.28 -13.03 -9.12
C GLU A 99 17.69 -13.13 -9.71
N LYS A 100 18.68 -12.48 -9.08
CA LYS A 100 20.05 -12.45 -9.58
C LYS A 100 20.81 -13.75 -9.40
N GLN A 101 20.62 -14.44 -8.28
CA GLN A 101 21.44 -15.59 -7.90
C GLN A 101 20.78 -16.95 -8.12
N PHE A 102 19.44 -17.02 -8.20
CA PHE A 102 18.72 -18.29 -8.32
C PHE A 102 17.87 -18.39 -9.58
N LEU A 103 17.29 -17.28 -10.07
CA LEU A 103 16.47 -17.29 -11.29
C LEU A 103 17.27 -17.00 -12.56
N GLY A 104 18.40 -16.29 -12.48
CA GLY A 104 19.24 -15.97 -13.63
C GLY A 104 19.93 -17.18 -14.29
N GLU A 105 20.14 -18.26 -13.54
CA GLU A 105 20.66 -19.55 -14.03
C GLU A 105 19.54 -20.57 -14.35
N MET A 106 18.28 -20.17 -14.17
CA MET A 106 17.12 -21.06 -14.30
C MET A 106 16.58 -21.05 -15.73
N ASP A 107 16.34 -22.24 -16.28
CA ASP A 107 15.50 -22.39 -17.48
C ASP A 107 14.02 -22.43 -17.05
N ILE A 108 13.45 -21.25 -16.81
CA ILE A 108 12.04 -21.10 -16.42
C ILE A 108 11.11 -21.65 -17.51
N ASP A 109 11.53 -21.53 -18.77
CA ASP A 109 10.72 -21.93 -19.91
C ASP A 109 10.60 -23.46 -19.96
N ALA A 110 11.68 -24.20 -19.74
CA ALA A 110 11.63 -25.66 -19.64
C ALA A 110 10.74 -26.15 -18.49
N LEU A 111 10.82 -25.50 -17.31
CA LEU A 111 9.97 -25.85 -16.17
C LEU A 111 8.48 -25.58 -16.47
N THR A 112 8.21 -24.50 -17.20
CA THR A 112 6.85 -24.12 -17.61
C THR A 112 6.27 -25.14 -18.59
N GLU A 113 7.06 -25.61 -19.55
CA GLU A 113 6.63 -26.64 -20.51
C GLU A 113 6.31 -27.98 -19.83
N SER A 114 7.14 -28.46 -18.90
CA SER A 114 6.85 -29.70 -18.16
C SER A 114 5.58 -29.61 -17.30
N VAL A 115 5.32 -28.44 -16.71
CA VAL A 115 4.08 -28.20 -15.96
C VAL A 115 2.88 -28.12 -16.91
N PHE A 116 3.01 -27.45 -18.04
CA PHE A 116 1.95 -27.32 -19.04
C PHE A 116 1.61 -28.67 -19.68
N GLY A 117 2.61 -29.51 -19.95
CA GLY A 117 2.47 -30.88 -20.44
C GLY A 117 1.87 -31.85 -19.43
N GLY A 118 1.70 -31.44 -18.17
CA GLY A 118 1.16 -32.28 -17.10
C GLY A 118 2.12 -33.35 -16.59
N GLU A 119 3.42 -33.20 -16.87
CA GLU A 119 4.47 -34.13 -16.43
C GLU A 119 4.75 -33.96 -14.92
N ILE A 120 4.63 -32.73 -14.43
CA ILE A 120 4.84 -32.38 -13.03
C ILE A 120 3.89 -31.26 -12.61
N ASP A 121 3.41 -31.27 -11.37
CA ASP A 121 2.61 -30.16 -10.86
C ASP A 121 3.49 -28.96 -10.47
N PRO A 122 2.96 -27.72 -10.48
CA PRO A 122 3.74 -26.52 -10.19
C PRO A 122 4.47 -26.54 -8.84
N TYR A 123 3.91 -27.16 -7.80
CA TYR A 123 4.54 -27.19 -6.48
C TYR A 123 5.71 -28.16 -6.43
N SER A 124 5.57 -29.32 -7.08
CA SER A 124 6.64 -30.30 -7.19
C SER A 124 7.79 -29.77 -8.05
N ALA A 125 7.48 -29.10 -9.16
CA ALA A 125 8.46 -28.48 -10.06
C ALA A 125 9.33 -27.45 -9.33
N VAL A 126 8.70 -26.59 -8.54
CA VAL A 126 9.39 -25.59 -7.71
C VAL A 126 10.21 -26.25 -6.59
N ARG A 127 9.69 -27.29 -5.94
CA ARG A 127 10.39 -27.98 -4.84
C ARG A 127 11.65 -28.68 -5.31
N GLU A 128 11.56 -29.50 -6.35
CA GLU A 128 12.70 -30.21 -6.93
C GLU A 128 13.80 -29.23 -7.35
N TYR A 129 13.40 -28.05 -7.83
CA TYR A 129 14.32 -26.99 -8.19
C TYR A 129 15.01 -26.34 -6.99
N PHE A 130 14.25 -25.96 -5.95
CA PHE A 130 14.85 -25.38 -4.73
C PHE A 130 15.86 -26.35 -4.08
N GLU A 131 15.59 -27.65 -4.13
CA GLU A 131 16.52 -28.67 -3.62
C GLU A 131 17.79 -28.78 -4.50
N LYS A 132 17.66 -28.76 -5.83
CA LYS A 132 18.83 -28.76 -6.75
C LYS A 132 19.67 -27.48 -6.69
N GLY A 133 19.04 -26.32 -6.54
CA GLY A 133 19.71 -25.01 -6.47
C GLY A 133 20.43 -24.75 -5.15
N LEU A 134 19.98 -25.36 -4.05
CA LEU A 134 20.64 -25.31 -2.74
C LEU A 134 21.71 -26.41 -2.58
N GLY A 135 21.56 -27.56 -3.24
CA GLY A 135 22.48 -28.69 -3.14
C GLY A 135 23.78 -28.59 -3.95
N ASN A 136 23.88 -27.64 -4.89
CA ASN A 136 25.08 -27.43 -5.73
C ASN A 136 26.09 -26.42 -5.17
N ARG A 137 26.03 -26.11 -3.86
CA ARG A 137 26.89 -25.10 -3.21
C ARG A 137 27.71 -25.61 -2.02
N ASP A 138 28.01 -26.90 -1.97
CA ASP A 138 29.09 -27.46 -1.12
C ASP A 138 30.41 -27.59 -1.90
#